data_AF-A0A0F9PNF9-F1
#
_entry.id   AF-A0A0F9PNF9-F1
#
_cell.length_a   1.000
_cell.length_b   1.000
_cell.length_c   1.000
_cell.angle_alpha   90.00
_cell.angle_beta   90.00
_cell.angle_gamma   90.00
#
_symmetry.space_group_name_H-M   'P 1'
#
loop_
_entity.id
_entity.type
_entity.pdbx_description
1 polymer ?
#
loop_
_entity_poly.entity_id
_entity_poly.type
_entity_poly.pdbx_seq_one_letter_code
_entity_poly.pdbx_strand_id
1 'polypeptide(L)'
;MLDAIVERVIATEVEHQMMQVRYFRDREKVGEVLTPKVYQPKHEPEATALAAVFVEPGAVHLVFRDEVGPTSGLDSWYREVRQKVFGRVHDVESVEVIDGQLKFIGNAAFINVYETSLHWSTVEPSRGAIFSETWNHMLSAGGKWLNILRGGYRLVEAPVQEGGRDAAERWSPSE
;
A
#
# COMPACT_ATOMS: atom_id res chain seq x y z
N MET A 1 18.05 -16.92 -18.11
CA MET A 1 17.76 -17.64 -16.85
C MET A 1 17.28 -16.67 -15.78
N LEU A 2 17.98 -15.55 -15.57
CA LEU A 2 17.53 -14.47 -14.68
C LEU A 2 16.17 -13.89 -15.10
N ASP A 3 15.97 -13.62 -16.40
CA ASP A 3 14.72 -13.05 -16.92
C ASP A 3 13.49 -13.92 -16.61
N ALA A 4 13.60 -15.24 -16.82
CA ALA A 4 12.51 -16.17 -16.51
C ALA A 4 12.20 -16.29 -15.01
N ILE A 5 13.18 -16.02 -14.13
CA ILE A 5 12.96 -15.96 -12.67
C ILE A 5 12.23 -14.66 -12.34
N VAL A 6 12.68 -13.54 -12.90
CA VAL A 6 12.05 -12.23 -12.71
C VAL A 6 10.60 -12.24 -13.21
N GLU A 7 10.34 -12.80 -14.38
CA GLU A 7 8.98 -12.93 -14.92
C GLU A 7 8.06 -13.74 -14.00
N ARG A 8 8.54 -14.85 -13.43
CA ARG A 8 7.76 -15.66 -12.48
C ARG A 8 7.48 -14.91 -11.19
N VAL A 9 8.46 -14.18 -10.67
CA VAL A 9 8.29 -13.35 -9.48
C VAL A 9 7.22 -12.29 -9.74
N ILE A 10 7.34 -11.57 -10.86
CA ILE A 10 6.36 -10.56 -11.27
C ILE A 10 4.95 -11.17 -11.41
N ALA A 11 4.82 -12.36 -12.01
CA ALA A 11 3.53 -13.02 -12.15
C ALA A 11 2.88 -13.32 -10.80
N THR A 12 3.65 -13.84 -9.83
CA THR A 12 3.17 -14.09 -8.47
C THR A 12 2.73 -12.80 -7.77
N GLU A 13 3.49 -11.71 -7.92
CA GLU A 13 3.12 -10.40 -7.35
C GLU A 13 1.81 -9.87 -7.95
N VAL A 14 1.65 -9.99 -9.27
CA VAL A 14 0.39 -9.63 -9.94
C VAL A 14 -0.77 -10.47 -9.41
N GLU A 15 -0.58 -11.77 -9.21
CA GLU A 15 -1.60 -12.66 -8.63
C GLU A 15 -2.00 -12.20 -7.22
N HIS A 16 -1.02 -11.88 -6.36
CA HIS A 16 -1.29 -11.39 -5.01
C HIS A 16 -2.00 -10.03 -5.00
N GLN A 17 -1.58 -9.07 -5.82
CA GLN A 17 -2.27 -7.78 -5.94
C GLN A 17 -3.70 -7.97 -6.45
N MET A 18 -3.91 -8.85 -7.44
CA MET A 18 -5.26 -9.17 -7.91
C MET A 18 -6.12 -9.84 -6.84
N MET A 19 -5.54 -10.68 -5.99
CA MET A 19 -6.24 -11.26 -4.83
C MET A 19 -6.66 -10.18 -3.83
N GLN A 20 -5.76 -9.23 -3.51
CA GLN A 20 -6.06 -8.12 -2.61
C GLN A 20 -7.19 -7.23 -3.19
N VAL A 21 -7.10 -6.88 -4.47
CA VAL A 21 -8.12 -6.11 -5.19
C VAL A 21 -9.47 -6.82 -5.12
N ARG A 22 -9.53 -8.12 -5.44
CA ARG A 22 -10.76 -8.91 -5.38
C ARG A 22 -11.32 -8.98 -3.97
N TYR A 23 -10.48 -9.26 -2.98
CA TYR A 23 -10.90 -9.32 -1.59
C TYR A 23 -11.56 -8.01 -1.15
N PHE A 24 -10.90 -6.87 -1.35
CA PHE A 24 -11.46 -5.59 -0.94
C PHE A 24 -12.63 -5.14 -1.81
N ARG A 25 -12.72 -5.56 -3.07
CA ARG A 25 -13.90 -5.30 -3.91
C ARG A 25 -15.12 -6.08 -3.41
N ASP A 26 -14.95 -7.38 -3.16
CA ASP A 26 -16.06 -8.32 -2.98
C ASP A 26 -16.48 -8.50 -1.51
N ARG A 27 -15.65 -8.08 -0.55
CA ARG A 27 -16.00 -8.13 0.88
C ARG A 27 -17.24 -7.29 1.20
N GLU A 28 -17.96 -7.70 2.24
CA GLU A 28 -19.14 -6.98 2.73
C GLU A 28 -18.77 -5.63 3.36
N LYS A 29 -19.43 -4.54 2.95
CA LYS A 29 -19.11 -3.17 3.40
C LYS A 29 -19.77 -2.85 4.74
N VAL A 30 -19.27 -3.45 5.80
CA VAL A 30 -19.77 -3.31 7.18
C VAL A 30 -18.67 -2.84 8.11
N GLY A 31 -19.07 -2.22 9.23
CA GLY A 31 -18.16 -1.70 10.25
C GLY A 31 -18.06 -0.18 10.24
N GLU A 32 -17.09 0.34 10.98
CA GLU A 32 -16.87 1.78 11.10
C GLU A 32 -16.18 2.36 9.85
N VAL A 33 -16.53 3.59 9.50
CA VAL A 33 -15.76 4.38 8.54
C VAL A 33 -14.68 5.12 9.32
N LEU A 34 -13.43 4.68 9.17
CA LEU A 34 -12.29 5.25 9.87
C LEU A 34 -11.57 6.25 8.96
N THR A 35 -11.38 7.47 9.44
CA THR A 35 -10.41 8.41 8.86
C THR A 35 -9.04 8.19 9.52
N PRO A 36 -8.07 7.54 8.85
CA PRO A 36 -6.80 7.21 9.47
C PRO A 36 -5.90 8.45 9.62
N LYS A 37 -5.03 8.44 10.62
CA LYS A 37 -3.81 9.24 10.61
C LYS A 37 -2.73 8.46 9.88
N VAL A 38 -2.20 9.00 8.79
CA VAL A 38 -1.17 8.32 8.01
C VAL A 38 0.20 8.95 8.25
N TYR A 39 1.16 8.14 8.62
CA TYR A 39 2.52 8.53 8.91
C TYR A 39 3.46 7.97 7.84
N GLN A 40 4.18 8.84 7.14
CA GLN A 40 5.23 8.44 6.19
C GLN A 40 6.61 8.79 6.75
N PRO A 41 7.66 7.99 6.49
CA PRO A 41 9.02 8.34 6.86
C PRO A 41 9.42 9.73 6.33
N LYS A 42 10.24 10.46 7.09
CA LYS A 42 10.59 11.85 6.73
C LYS A 42 11.45 11.96 5.48
N HIS A 43 12.19 10.91 5.15
CA HIS A 43 13.17 10.90 4.06
C HIS A 43 12.81 9.80 3.05
N GLU A 44 11.87 10.12 2.16
CA GLU A 44 11.45 9.25 1.06
C GLU A 44 11.36 10.04 -0.24
N PRO A 45 11.44 9.37 -1.40
CA PRO A 45 11.22 10.01 -2.68
C PRO A 45 9.82 10.63 -2.76
N GLU A 46 9.67 11.77 -3.44
CA GLU A 46 8.35 12.40 -3.64
C GLU A 46 7.39 11.49 -4.44
N ALA A 47 7.94 10.63 -5.30
CA ALA A 47 7.17 9.63 -6.04
C ALA A 47 6.41 8.66 -5.12
N THR A 48 6.85 8.44 -3.88
CA THR A 48 6.20 7.52 -2.93
C THR A 48 5.23 8.24 -1.99
N ALA A 49 4.95 9.53 -2.23
CA ALA A 49 4.07 10.31 -1.36
C ALA A 49 2.62 9.81 -1.41
N LEU A 50 1.96 9.79 -0.26
CA LEU A 50 0.53 9.55 -0.18
C LEU A 50 -0.21 10.67 -0.93
N ALA A 51 -1.06 10.29 -1.86
CA ALA A 51 -1.78 11.18 -2.75
C ALA A 51 -3.25 11.33 -2.40
N ALA A 52 -3.90 10.25 -1.95
CA ALA A 52 -5.30 10.24 -1.54
C ALA A 52 -5.57 9.10 -0.55
N VAL A 53 -6.65 9.26 0.21
CA VAL A 53 -7.20 8.21 1.06
C VAL A 53 -8.66 8.02 0.68
N PHE A 54 -9.04 6.78 0.42
CA PHE A 54 -10.43 6.40 0.21
C PHE A 54 -10.91 5.59 1.42
N VAL A 55 -12.09 5.91 1.92
CA VAL A 55 -12.67 5.26 3.09
C VAL A 55 -14.03 4.66 2.76
N GLU A 56 -14.29 3.46 3.28
CA GLU A 56 -15.56 2.76 3.20
C GLU A 56 -15.83 2.02 4.54
N PRO A 57 -17.07 1.60 4.83
CA PRO A 57 -17.34 0.90 6.09
C PRO A 57 -16.47 -0.35 6.24
N GLY A 58 -15.62 -0.39 7.26
CA GLY A 58 -14.71 -1.50 7.56
C GLY A 58 -13.42 -1.54 6.74
N ALA A 59 -13.11 -0.53 5.91
CA ALA A 59 -11.83 -0.49 5.20
C ALA A 59 -11.34 0.92 4.87
N VAL A 60 -10.01 1.01 4.68
CA VAL A 60 -9.30 2.21 4.23
C VAL A 60 -8.40 1.80 3.09
N HIS A 61 -8.39 2.59 2.02
CA HIS A 61 -7.52 2.42 0.85
C HIS A 61 -6.63 3.65 0.70
N LEU A 62 -5.32 3.41 0.64
CA LEU A 62 -4.30 4.45 0.55
C LEU A 62 -3.75 4.45 -0.86
N VAL A 63 -3.79 5.62 -1.51
CA VAL A 63 -3.23 5.79 -2.85
C VAL A 63 -1.93 6.56 -2.73
N PHE A 64 -0.83 5.93 -3.14
CA PHE A 64 0.48 6.58 -3.26
C PHE A 64 0.72 6.97 -4.72
N ARG A 65 1.41 8.09 -4.95
CA ARG A 65 1.63 8.66 -6.30
C ARG A 65 2.25 7.64 -7.27
N ASP A 66 3.12 6.79 -6.75
CA ASP A 66 3.79 5.73 -7.47
C ASP A 66 4.19 4.60 -6.52
N GLU A 67 4.77 3.54 -7.06
CA GLU A 67 5.56 2.55 -6.33
C GLU A 67 6.97 2.60 -6.88
N VAL A 68 7.94 2.66 -5.98
CA VAL A 68 9.34 2.78 -6.38
C VAL A 68 10.10 1.53 -5.98
N GLY A 69 10.64 0.85 -6.99
CA GLY A 69 11.50 -0.30 -6.79
C GLY A 69 12.85 0.06 -6.15
N PRO A 70 13.53 -0.91 -5.49
CA PRO A 70 14.80 -0.67 -4.81
C PRO A 70 15.96 -0.36 -5.76
N THR A 71 15.80 -0.67 -7.06
CA THR A 71 16.75 -0.34 -8.13
C THR A 71 15.98 0.15 -9.34
N SER A 72 16.59 1.05 -10.12
CA SER A 72 15.96 1.63 -11.32
C SER A 72 15.54 0.59 -12.36
N GLY A 73 16.29 -0.51 -12.50
CA GLY A 73 15.95 -1.59 -13.44
C GLY A 73 14.69 -2.35 -13.03
N LEU A 74 14.60 -2.76 -11.76
CA LEU A 74 13.41 -3.43 -11.23
C LEU A 74 12.20 -2.51 -11.23
N ASP A 75 12.40 -1.25 -10.84
CA ASP A 75 11.37 -0.21 -10.86
C ASP A 75 10.75 -0.03 -12.25
N SER A 76 11.60 0.07 -13.28
CA SER A 76 11.15 0.23 -14.67
C SER A 76 10.32 -0.97 -15.15
N TRP A 77 10.80 -2.19 -14.92
CA TRP A 77 10.06 -3.40 -15.31
C TRP A 77 8.71 -3.50 -14.60
N TYR A 78 8.67 -3.23 -13.30
CA TYR A 78 7.43 -3.34 -12.54
C TYR A 78 6.44 -2.24 -12.89
N ARG A 79 6.93 -1.02 -13.12
CA ARG A 79 6.12 0.09 -13.64
C ARG A 79 5.43 -0.30 -14.95
N GLU A 80 6.15 -0.89 -15.90
CA GLU A 80 5.58 -1.35 -17.18
C GLU A 80 4.50 -2.42 -16.96
N VAL A 81 4.74 -3.36 -16.06
CA VAL A 81 3.77 -4.42 -15.72
C VAL A 81 2.51 -3.81 -15.10
N ARG A 82 2.64 -2.92 -14.12
CA ARG A 82 1.49 -2.28 -13.48
C ARG A 82 0.66 -1.47 -14.48
N GLN A 83 1.31 -0.71 -15.34
CA GLN A 83 0.64 0.03 -16.40
C GLN A 83 -0.10 -0.91 -17.36
N LYS A 84 0.49 -2.06 -17.71
CA LYS A 84 -0.11 -3.04 -18.63
C LYS A 84 -1.25 -3.84 -18.01
N VAL A 85 -1.12 -4.25 -16.76
CA VAL A 85 -2.06 -5.16 -16.08
C VAL A 85 -3.18 -4.40 -15.38
N PHE A 86 -2.84 -3.31 -14.67
CA PHE A 86 -3.78 -2.54 -13.87
C PHE A 86 -4.20 -1.23 -14.54
N GLY A 87 -3.52 -0.81 -15.61
CA GLY A 87 -3.82 0.46 -16.29
C GLY A 87 -3.31 1.69 -15.54
N ARG A 88 -2.52 1.50 -14.48
CA ARG A 88 -2.02 2.56 -13.58
C ARG A 88 -0.58 2.29 -13.13
N VAL A 89 0.06 3.36 -12.65
CA VAL A 89 1.38 3.31 -11.97
C VAL A 89 1.34 3.80 -10.54
N HIS A 90 0.24 4.45 -10.12
CA HIS A 90 0.05 4.76 -8.71
C HIS A 90 -0.12 3.45 -7.93
N ASP A 91 0.28 3.43 -6.67
CA ASP A 91 0.13 2.27 -5.81
C ASP A 91 -1.12 2.40 -4.95
N VAL A 92 -1.76 1.27 -4.66
CA VAL A 92 -2.96 1.23 -3.84
C VAL A 92 -2.82 0.14 -2.80
N GLU A 93 -2.73 0.57 -1.55
CA GLU A 93 -2.70 -0.31 -0.39
C GLU A 93 -4.03 -0.29 0.35
N SER A 94 -4.37 -1.35 1.05
CA SER A 94 -5.67 -1.46 1.71
C SER A 94 -5.60 -2.18 3.04
N VAL A 95 -6.35 -1.65 4.00
CA VAL A 95 -6.47 -2.22 5.34
C VAL A 95 -7.93 -2.40 5.70
N GLU A 96 -8.22 -3.51 6.37
CA GLU A 96 -9.51 -3.77 6.97
C GLU A 96 -9.53 -3.14 8.38
N VAL A 97 -10.68 -2.64 8.79
CA VAL A 97 -10.90 -2.05 10.11
C VAL A 97 -11.92 -2.91 10.85
N ILE A 98 -11.48 -3.55 11.93
CA ILE A 98 -12.32 -4.43 12.76
C ILE A 98 -12.20 -3.98 14.20
N ASP A 99 -13.31 -3.61 14.85
CA ASP A 99 -13.36 -3.17 16.24
C ASP A 99 -12.32 -2.06 16.58
N GLY A 100 -12.13 -1.12 15.65
CA GLY A 100 -11.16 -0.04 15.76
C GLY A 100 -9.68 -0.45 15.60
N GLN A 101 -9.42 -1.71 15.23
CA GLN A 101 -8.09 -2.26 14.96
C GLN A 101 -7.86 -2.39 13.46
N LEU A 102 -6.60 -2.22 13.05
CA LEU A 102 -6.18 -2.34 11.66
C LEU A 102 -5.72 -3.76 11.38
N LYS A 103 -6.27 -4.33 10.31
CA LYS A 103 -5.90 -5.66 9.81
C LYS A 103 -5.41 -5.55 8.37
N PHE A 104 -4.18 -6.02 8.16
CA PHE A 104 -3.52 -5.98 6.86
C PHE A 104 -3.84 -7.27 6.12
N ILE A 105 -4.54 -7.19 4.99
CA ILE A 105 -4.97 -8.38 4.23
C ILE A 105 -4.13 -8.48 2.98
N GLY A 106 -3.33 -9.56 2.89
CA GLY A 106 -2.56 -9.85 1.69
C GLY A 106 -1.73 -8.65 1.22
N ASN A 107 -1.14 -7.90 2.15
CA ASN A 107 -0.12 -6.91 1.83
C ASN A 107 1.12 -7.69 1.37
N ALA A 108 1.09 -8.11 0.12
CA ALA A 108 2.20 -8.73 -0.56
C ALA A 108 3.08 -7.61 -1.10
N ALA A 109 4.28 -7.47 -0.54
CA ALA A 109 5.29 -6.57 -1.06
C ALA A 109 6.08 -7.25 -2.19
N PHE A 110 6.47 -6.47 -3.20
CA PHE A 110 7.41 -6.88 -4.24
C PHE A 110 8.73 -7.39 -3.62
N ILE A 111 9.18 -8.59 -4.01
CA ILE A 111 10.51 -9.14 -3.72
C ILE A 111 10.99 -8.88 -2.27
N ASN A 112 10.53 -9.76 -1.39
CA ASN A 112 10.79 -9.85 0.06
C ASN A 112 12.28 -9.84 0.51
N VAL A 113 13.29 -9.75 -0.37
CA VAL A 113 14.71 -9.83 0.06
C VAL A 113 15.21 -8.63 0.87
N TYR A 114 14.45 -7.54 0.91
CA TYR A 114 14.74 -6.37 1.76
C TYR A 114 13.78 -6.22 2.94
N GLU A 115 12.87 -7.17 3.11
CA GLU A 115 11.90 -7.16 4.20
C GLU A 115 12.57 -7.59 5.52
N THR A 116 12.13 -6.99 6.61
CA THR A 116 12.35 -7.54 7.96
C THR A 116 11.02 -7.95 8.62
N SER A 117 9.90 -7.84 7.90
CA SER A 117 8.57 -8.19 8.42
C SER A 117 7.59 -8.63 7.33
N LEU A 118 7.26 -9.92 7.35
CA LEU A 118 6.22 -10.57 6.57
C LEU A 118 4.83 -10.27 7.14
N HIS A 119 3.94 -9.63 6.37
CA HIS A 119 2.57 -9.32 6.79
C HIS A 119 1.53 -10.20 6.06
N TRP A 120 1.46 -11.49 6.40
CA TRP A 120 0.50 -12.42 5.74
C TRP A 120 -0.95 -12.14 6.13
N SER A 121 -1.21 -11.79 7.40
CA SER A 121 -2.44 -11.20 7.91
C SER A 121 -2.24 -10.93 9.40
N THR A 122 -1.96 -9.68 9.77
CA THR A 122 -1.75 -9.32 11.19
C THR A 122 -2.72 -8.24 11.62
N VAL A 123 -3.06 -8.26 12.91
CA VAL A 123 -3.85 -7.23 13.58
C VAL A 123 -2.89 -6.42 14.44
N GLU A 124 -2.85 -5.11 14.24
CA GLU A 124 -1.96 -4.24 15.00
C GLU A 124 -2.78 -3.31 15.92
N PRO A 125 -2.27 -2.99 17.13
CA PRO A 125 -3.09 -2.41 18.21
C PRO A 125 -3.29 -0.90 18.13
N SER A 126 -2.74 -0.18 17.15
CA SER A 126 -2.89 1.28 17.10
C SER A 126 -4.25 1.67 16.53
N ARG A 127 -4.99 2.46 17.32
CA ARG A 127 -6.34 2.93 16.95
C ARG A 127 -6.25 4.02 15.89
N GLY A 128 -6.33 3.60 14.64
CA GLY A 128 -6.47 4.48 13.48
C GLY A 128 -5.21 5.23 13.05
N ALA A 129 -4.02 4.73 13.42
CA ALA A 129 -2.76 5.23 12.88
C ALA A 129 -2.15 4.20 11.92
N ILE A 130 -1.92 4.60 10.68
CA ILE A 130 -1.27 3.79 9.65
C ILE A 130 0.11 4.37 9.40
N PHE A 131 1.13 3.54 9.39
CA PHE A 131 2.50 3.92 9.04
C PHE A 131 2.83 3.28 7.70
N SER A 132 3.24 4.07 6.71
CA SER A 132 3.89 3.50 5.53
C SER A 132 5.35 3.20 5.88
N GLU A 133 5.92 2.13 5.37
CA GLU A 133 7.33 1.86 5.49
C GLU A 133 8.07 2.33 4.24
N THR A 134 9.38 2.03 4.20
CA THR A 134 10.25 2.34 3.07
C THR A 134 9.62 2.03 1.73
N TRP A 135 9.64 3.02 0.83
CA TRP A 135 9.18 2.91 -0.56
C TRP A 135 7.68 2.68 -0.71
N ASN A 136 6.84 3.30 0.14
CA ASN A 136 5.36 3.26 0.17
C ASN A 136 4.67 1.88 0.26
N HIS A 137 5.41 0.80 0.08
CA HIS A 137 4.86 -0.51 -0.27
C HIS A 137 4.54 -1.44 0.90
N MET A 138 4.59 -0.91 2.12
CA MET A 138 4.20 -1.68 3.29
C MET A 138 3.51 -0.77 4.28
N LEU A 139 2.37 -1.24 4.78
CA LEU A 139 1.69 -0.60 5.88
C LEU A 139 1.95 -1.37 7.16
N SER A 140 2.18 -0.64 8.23
CA SER A 140 2.18 -1.16 9.60
C SER A 140 1.31 -0.27 10.47
N ALA A 141 0.95 -0.74 11.66
CA ALA A 141 0.31 0.13 12.65
C ALA A 141 1.26 0.53 13.78
N GLY A 142 2.57 0.47 13.53
CA GLY A 142 3.59 0.94 14.46
C GLY A 142 4.90 1.28 13.76
N GLY A 143 5.44 2.47 14.04
CA GLY A 143 6.69 2.91 13.42
C GLY A 143 7.86 1.94 13.68
N LYS A 144 8.57 1.56 12.61
CA LYS A 144 9.73 0.67 12.71
C LYS A 144 10.97 1.43 13.15
N TRP A 145 11.80 0.79 13.98
CA TRP A 145 13.04 1.37 14.50
C TRP A 145 13.99 1.86 13.40
N LEU A 146 14.03 1.18 12.26
CA LEU A 146 14.87 1.57 11.13
C LEU A 146 14.48 2.94 10.57
N ASN A 147 13.18 3.23 10.51
CA ASN A 147 12.69 4.54 10.07
C ASN A 147 12.88 5.61 11.14
N ILE A 148 12.83 5.24 12.43
CA ILE A 148 13.21 6.15 13.53
C ILE A 148 14.68 6.59 13.39
N LEU A 149 15.60 5.66 13.09
CA LEU A 149 17.01 5.99 12.85
C LEU A 149 17.20 6.87 11.60
N ARG A 150 16.30 6.76 10.62
CA ARG A 150 16.27 7.58 9.40
C ARG A 150 15.47 8.87 9.57
N GLY A 151 15.45 9.46 10.76
CA GLY A 151 14.80 10.75 11.03
C GLY A 151 13.33 10.66 11.47
N GLY A 152 12.76 9.46 11.52
CA GLY A 152 11.40 9.18 11.98
C GLY A 152 10.33 9.42 10.92
N TYR A 153 9.11 9.66 11.40
CA TYR A 153 7.92 9.81 10.57
C TYR A 153 7.39 11.26 10.59
N ARG A 154 6.66 11.62 9.54
CA ARG A 154 5.81 12.81 9.46
C ARG A 154 4.36 12.37 9.31
N LEU A 155 3.44 13.09 9.95
CA LEU A 155 2.02 12.98 9.64
C LEU A 155 1.80 13.56 8.23
N VAL A 156 1.07 12.85 7.39
CA VAL A 156 0.75 13.28 6.04
C VAL A 156 -0.73 13.61 5.94
N GLU A 157 -1.01 14.78 5.40
CA GLU A 157 -2.36 15.24 5.09
C GLU A 157 -2.61 14.96 3.61
N ALA A 158 -3.46 13.98 3.33
CA ALA A 158 -3.94 13.67 1.99
C ALA A 158 -5.47 13.84 1.95
N PRO A 159 -6.04 14.20 0.78
CA PRO A 159 -7.49 14.27 0.61
C PRO A 159 -8.15 12.94 0.98
N VAL A 160 -9.13 13.00 1.88
CA VAL A 160 -9.95 11.86 2.28
C VAL A 160 -11.26 11.90 1.49
N GLN A 161 -11.56 10.81 0.79
CA GLN A 161 -12.71 10.67 -0.09
C GLN A 161 -13.51 9.43 0.30
N GLU A 162 -14.83 9.49 0.12
CA GLU A 162 -15.66 8.28 0.24
C GLU A 162 -15.47 7.42 -1.00
N GLY A 163 -15.25 6.12 -0.80
CA GLY A 163 -15.10 5.17 -1.89
C GLY A 163 -14.38 3.90 -1.48
N GLY A 164 -14.70 2.80 -2.15
CA GLY A 164 -14.03 1.53 -1.96
C GLY A 164 -12.78 1.36 -2.82
N ARG A 165 -12.22 0.14 -2.81
CA ARG A 165 -11.03 -0.24 -3.58
C ARG A 165 -11.10 0.19 -5.04
N ASP A 166 -12.25 0.05 -5.70
CA ASP A 166 -12.44 0.41 -7.10
C ASP A 166 -12.31 1.91 -7.38
N ALA A 167 -12.68 2.77 -6.42
CA ALA A 167 -12.48 4.21 -6.55
C ALA A 167 -10.98 4.55 -6.43
N ALA A 168 -10.29 3.90 -5.49
CA ALA A 168 -8.85 4.06 -5.30
C ALA A 168 -8.05 3.60 -6.53
N GLU A 169 -8.40 2.45 -7.13
CA GLU A 169 -7.78 1.92 -8.35
C GLU A 169 -7.94 2.84 -9.58
N ARG A 170 -9.05 3.58 -9.64
CA ARG A 170 -9.34 4.55 -10.72
C ARG A 170 -8.84 5.95 -10.40
N TRP A 171 -8.14 6.13 -9.27
CA TRP A 171 -7.61 7.43 -8.92
C TRP A 171 -6.65 7.91 -10.00
N SER A 172 -6.76 9.18 -10.34
CA SER A 172 -5.82 9.87 -11.18
C SER A 172 -5.45 11.17 -10.49
N PRO A 173 -4.19 11.61 -10.56
CA PRO A 173 -3.86 12.97 -10.13
C PRO A 173 -4.76 13.94 -10.92
N SER A 174 -5.52 14.76 -10.20
CA SER A 174 -6.18 15.91 -10.82
C SER A 174 -5.08 16.84 -11.36
N GLU A 175 -5.19 17.26 -12.62
CA GLU A 175 -4.32 18.29 -13.22
C GLU A 175 -4.21 19.55 -12.36
#